data_AF-A0A947CBL7-F1
#
_entry.id   AF-A0A947CBL7-F1
#
_cell.length_a   1.000
_cell.length_b   1.000
_cell.length_c   1.000
_cell.angle_alpha   90.00
_cell.angle_beta   90.00
_cell.angle_gamma   90.00
#
_symmetry.space_group_name_H-M   'P 1'
#
loop_
_entity.id
_entity.type
_entity.pdbx_description
1 polymer ?
#
loop_
_entity_poly.entity_id
_entity_poly.type
_entity_poly.pdbx_seq_one_letter_code
_entity_poly.pdbx_strand_id
1 'polypeptide(L)'
;GVGIAARRWHWPLYLTPATERACLSLLRGVETVRHYEGEVPFELGEVRIHPSSTCHDAADPVALTILDPDSGLKLGVATDLGRATTPVRNALAGCNFVVLESNHDEIMLRESPYPWSVKQRIGGSRGHLSNRLAADLAADLLHPALGGFLLAHLSDECNAPSAAMQQARKRLARKGYRGMVDVAPQDRPSPLYDVAALVDVARNGGPQLRLFS
;
A
#
# COMPACT_ATOMS: atom_id res chain seq x y z
N GLY A 1 -16.34 3.62 10.30
CA GLY A 1 -15.60 4.87 10.06
C GLY A 1 -14.69 5.18 11.24
N VAL A 2 -13.56 5.85 10.99
CA VAL A 2 -12.46 6.05 11.95
C VAL A 2 -12.89 6.64 13.30
N GLY A 3 -13.77 7.64 13.33
CA GLY A 3 -14.23 8.23 14.60
C GLY A 3 -15.06 7.26 15.46
N ILE A 4 -15.89 6.41 14.85
CA ILE A 4 -16.63 5.37 15.61
C ILE A 4 -15.65 4.38 16.24
N ALA A 5 -14.62 3.98 15.48
CA ALA A 5 -13.60 3.06 15.94
C ALA A 5 -12.79 3.64 17.11
N ALA A 6 -12.26 4.86 16.94
CA ALA A 6 -11.49 5.55 17.95
C ALA A 6 -12.24 5.67 19.28
N ARG A 7 -13.52 6.04 19.24
CA ARG A 7 -14.35 6.15 20.45
C ARG A 7 -14.69 4.81 21.09
N ARG A 8 -14.94 3.78 20.27
CA ARG A 8 -15.33 2.46 20.77
C ARG A 8 -14.17 1.73 21.44
N TRP A 9 -12.97 1.84 20.88
CA TRP A 9 -11.80 1.08 21.32
C TRP A 9 -10.73 1.95 21.99
N HIS A 10 -11.01 3.24 22.18
CA HIS A 10 -10.09 4.22 22.77
C HIS A 10 -8.74 4.27 22.05
N TRP A 11 -8.74 4.05 20.74
CA TRP A 11 -7.52 4.10 19.94
C TRP A 11 -7.07 5.55 19.71
N PRO A 12 -5.79 5.86 19.92
CA PRO A 12 -5.24 7.14 19.49
C PRO A 12 -5.22 7.20 17.97
N LEU A 13 -5.62 8.35 17.42
CA LEU A 13 -5.55 8.65 16.00
C LEU A 13 -4.29 9.43 15.70
N TYR A 14 -3.46 8.92 14.82
CA TYR A 14 -2.28 9.63 14.30
C TYR A 14 -2.64 10.26 12.96
N LEU A 15 -2.70 11.58 12.92
CA LEU A 15 -3.17 12.34 11.75
C LEU A 15 -2.26 13.54 11.49
N THR A 16 -2.10 13.97 10.25
CA THR A 16 -1.58 15.33 10.02
C THR A 16 -2.66 16.35 10.35
N PRO A 17 -2.29 17.60 10.70
CA PRO A 17 -3.28 18.65 10.92
C PRO A 17 -4.20 18.88 9.71
N ALA A 18 -3.71 18.65 8.49
CA ALA A 18 -4.50 18.76 7.28
C ALA A 18 -5.56 17.65 7.18
N THR A 19 -5.17 16.39 7.45
CA THR A 19 -6.10 15.26 7.48
C THR A 19 -7.16 15.43 8.56
N GLU A 20 -6.79 15.88 9.77
CA GLU A 20 -7.77 16.12 10.84
C GLU A 20 -8.82 17.15 10.41
N ARG A 21 -8.39 18.30 9.86
CA ARG A 21 -9.32 19.33 9.36
C ARG A 21 -10.28 18.79 8.31
N ALA A 22 -9.78 17.97 7.39
CA ALA A 22 -10.60 17.35 6.35
C ALA A 22 -11.60 16.32 6.91
N CYS A 23 -11.28 15.70 8.05
CA CYS A 23 -12.08 14.65 8.68
C CYS A 23 -12.88 15.12 9.91
N LEU A 24 -12.99 16.43 10.18
CA LEU A 24 -13.72 16.95 11.36
C LEU A 24 -15.16 16.44 11.46
N SER A 25 -15.84 16.25 10.33
CA SER A 25 -17.20 15.70 10.29
C SER A 25 -17.30 14.25 10.77
N LEU A 26 -16.19 13.51 10.79
CA LEU A 26 -16.10 12.13 11.27
C LEU A 26 -15.75 12.04 12.76
N LEU A 27 -15.19 13.12 13.33
CA LEU A 27 -14.73 13.23 14.71
C LEU A 27 -15.78 13.95 15.57
N ARG A 28 -15.74 13.73 16.89
CA ARG A 28 -16.62 14.42 17.85
C ARG A 28 -15.86 15.26 18.87
N GLY A 29 -14.54 15.39 18.72
CA GLY A 29 -13.68 16.14 19.62
C GLY A 29 -13.40 15.43 20.95
N VAL A 30 -13.77 14.15 21.06
CA VAL A 30 -13.53 13.31 22.25
C VAL A 30 -12.48 12.23 21.97
N GLU A 31 -12.07 12.08 20.70
CA GLU A 31 -11.02 11.19 20.27
C GLU A 31 -9.65 11.70 20.70
N THR A 32 -8.75 10.79 21.09
CA THR A 32 -7.35 11.15 21.32
C THR A 32 -6.66 11.29 19.97
N VAL A 33 -6.32 12.51 19.57
CA VAL A 33 -5.57 12.79 18.33
C VAL A 33 -4.12 13.14 18.67
N ARG A 34 -3.18 12.52 17.94
CA ARG A 34 -1.76 12.81 17.99
C ARG A 34 -1.33 13.27 16.61
N HIS A 35 -0.77 14.47 16.53
CA HIS A 35 -0.31 15.00 15.25
C HIS A 35 1.09 14.51 14.93
N TYR A 36 1.30 14.17 13.67
CA TYR A 36 2.63 14.09 13.08
C TYR A 36 2.74 15.13 11.97
N GLU A 37 3.97 15.55 11.67
CA GLU A 37 4.23 16.66 10.76
C GLU A 37 5.00 16.19 9.53
N GLY A 38 4.36 16.31 8.35
CA GLY A 38 4.97 16.00 7.07
C GLY A 38 5.60 14.61 7.04
N GLU A 39 6.87 14.54 6.62
CA GLU A 39 7.65 13.31 6.48
C GLU A 39 8.53 13.02 7.71
N VAL A 40 8.24 13.64 8.87
CA VAL A 40 9.03 13.44 10.09
C VAL A 40 8.71 12.06 10.71
N PRO A 41 9.72 11.19 10.90
CA PRO A 41 9.50 9.89 11.52
C PRO A 41 9.13 10.00 13.00
N PHE A 42 8.32 9.06 13.50
CA PHE A 42 7.93 9.00 14.90
C PHE A 42 7.83 7.55 15.39
N GLU A 43 7.90 7.35 16.71
CA GLU A 43 7.79 6.03 17.33
C GLU A 43 6.33 5.72 17.69
N LEU A 44 5.89 4.49 17.40
CA LEU A 44 4.60 3.95 17.80
C LEU A 44 4.81 2.60 18.49
N GLY A 45 4.88 2.63 19.82
CA GLY A 45 5.25 1.43 20.59
C GLY A 45 6.70 1.05 20.30
N GLU A 46 6.89 -0.15 19.73
CA GLU A 46 8.21 -0.72 19.43
C GLU A 46 8.63 -0.51 17.96
N VAL A 47 7.78 0.12 17.14
CA VAL A 47 8.07 0.36 15.73
C VAL A 47 8.23 1.84 15.41
N ARG A 48 9.09 2.13 14.43
CA ARG A 48 9.28 3.45 13.87
C ARG A 48 8.45 3.64 12.62
N ILE A 49 7.61 4.66 12.62
CA ILE A 49 6.76 5.05 11.49
C ILE A 49 7.46 6.16 10.70
N HIS A 50 7.51 5.99 9.38
CA HIS A 50 8.05 6.95 8.43
C HIS A 50 6.97 7.31 7.41
N PRO A 51 6.32 8.47 7.57
CA PRO A 51 5.44 9.01 6.56
C PRO A 51 6.23 9.51 5.34
N SER A 52 5.66 9.38 4.16
CA SER A 52 6.18 9.95 2.93
C SER A 52 5.02 10.51 2.12
N SER A 53 5.13 11.78 1.73
CA SER A 53 4.05 12.46 1.02
C SER A 53 3.85 11.81 -0.35
N THR A 54 2.59 11.55 -0.71
CA THR A 54 2.22 11.08 -2.04
C THR A 54 1.53 12.19 -2.83
N CYS A 55 1.37 11.98 -4.13
CA CYS A 55 0.80 12.96 -5.04
C CYS A 55 -0.63 12.55 -5.38
N HIS A 56 -1.59 12.74 -4.47
CA HIS A 56 -2.99 12.34 -4.67
C HIS A 56 -4.00 13.43 -4.28
N ASP A 57 -5.26 13.28 -4.73
CA ASP A 57 -6.38 14.20 -4.53
C ASP A 57 -6.97 14.18 -3.09
N ALA A 58 -6.43 13.37 -2.17
CA ALA A 58 -6.77 13.42 -0.75
C ALA A 58 -6.03 14.55 -0.01
N ALA A 59 -6.55 14.97 1.15
CA ALA A 59 -5.89 15.95 2.00
C ALA A 59 -4.67 15.32 2.69
N ASP A 60 -3.50 15.51 2.10
CA ASP A 60 -2.19 15.01 2.56
C ASP A 60 -2.11 13.47 2.60
N PRO A 61 -2.16 12.81 1.42
CA PRO A 61 -2.09 11.37 1.34
C PRO A 61 -0.66 10.92 1.62
N VAL A 62 -0.52 9.92 2.49
CA VAL A 62 0.77 9.42 2.93
C VAL A 62 0.94 7.96 2.54
N ALA A 63 2.09 7.63 1.97
CA ALA A 63 2.63 6.29 2.02
C ALA A 63 3.34 6.16 3.36
N LEU A 64 3.20 5.02 4.01
CA LEU A 64 3.82 4.77 5.30
C LEU A 64 4.83 3.65 5.16
N THR A 65 5.99 3.82 5.78
CA THR A 65 6.84 2.67 6.07
C THR A 65 6.98 2.50 7.57
N ILE A 66 7.02 1.24 7.98
CA ILE A 66 7.03 0.81 9.38
C ILE A 66 8.30 -0.02 9.53
N LEU A 67 9.24 0.46 10.33
CA LEU A 67 10.49 -0.20 10.64
C LEU A 67 10.39 -0.79 12.05
N ASP A 68 10.64 -2.08 12.17
CA ASP A 68 10.97 -2.70 13.44
C ASP A 68 12.48 -2.55 13.67
N PRO A 69 12.94 -1.75 14.66
CA PRO A 69 14.35 -1.54 14.92
C PRO A 69 15.10 -2.79 15.40
N ASP A 70 14.40 -3.73 16.03
CA ASP A 70 15.02 -4.92 16.63
C ASP A 70 15.33 -5.97 15.55
N SER A 71 14.37 -6.23 14.65
CA SER A 71 14.58 -7.17 13.53
C SER A 71 15.20 -6.51 12.30
N GLY A 72 15.12 -5.17 12.19
CA GLY A 72 15.48 -4.42 10.99
C GLY A 72 14.50 -4.62 9.82
N LEU A 73 13.37 -5.29 10.03
CA LEU A 73 12.37 -5.51 8.99
C LEU A 73 11.56 -4.25 8.74
N LYS A 74 11.35 -3.95 7.46
CA LYS A 74 10.63 -2.77 7.00
C LYS A 74 9.38 -3.18 6.21
N LEU A 75 8.21 -2.73 6.63
CA LEU A 75 6.93 -2.88 5.94
C LEU A 75 6.60 -1.57 5.21
N GLY A 76 6.17 -1.65 3.96
CA GLY A 76 5.62 -0.51 3.21
C GLY A 76 4.12 -0.63 3.03
N VAL A 77 3.39 0.46 3.21
CA VAL A 77 1.94 0.55 2.96
C VAL A 77 1.69 1.76 2.08
N ALA A 78 1.15 1.51 0.89
CA ALA A 78 0.89 2.54 -0.10
C ALA A 78 -0.43 2.25 -0.82
N THR A 79 -1.50 2.80 -0.27
CA THR A 79 -2.84 2.82 -0.87
C THR A 79 -3.15 4.22 -1.40
N ASP A 80 -4.12 4.34 -2.31
CA ASP A 80 -4.56 5.65 -2.85
C ASP A 80 -3.42 6.46 -3.47
N LEU A 81 -2.68 5.82 -4.38
CA LEU A 81 -1.52 6.42 -5.01
C LEU A 81 -1.88 7.25 -6.23
N GLY A 82 -2.79 6.76 -7.09
CA GLY A 82 -3.09 7.31 -8.42
C GLY A 82 -1.92 7.24 -9.41
N ARG A 83 -0.69 7.48 -8.94
CA ARG A 83 0.58 7.32 -9.64
C ARG A 83 1.71 6.97 -8.67
N ALA A 84 2.53 6.01 -9.07
CA ALA A 84 3.78 5.67 -8.39
C ALA A 84 4.88 6.72 -8.66
N THR A 85 4.88 7.81 -7.90
CA THR A 85 5.87 8.89 -8.03
C THR A 85 7.23 8.49 -7.46
N THR A 86 8.29 9.24 -7.80
CA THR A 86 9.64 8.99 -7.29
C THR A 86 9.71 8.96 -5.75
N PRO A 87 9.08 9.89 -5.01
CA PRO A 87 9.03 9.81 -3.54
C PRO A 87 8.41 8.50 -3.03
N VAL A 88 7.28 8.07 -3.61
CA VAL A 88 6.64 6.79 -3.24
C VAL A 88 7.57 5.61 -3.50
N ARG A 89 8.23 5.59 -4.66
CA ARG A 89 9.19 4.53 -5.02
C ARG A 89 10.36 4.49 -4.04
N ASN A 90 10.92 5.64 -3.69
CA ASN A 90 12.03 5.75 -2.75
C ASN A 90 11.61 5.34 -1.34
N ALA A 91 10.41 5.73 -0.89
CA ALA A 91 9.88 5.35 0.41
C ALA A 91 9.75 3.82 0.52
N LEU A 92 9.15 3.19 -0.49
CA LEU A 92 8.92 1.75 -0.53
C LEU A 92 10.19 0.93 -0.82
N ALA A 93 11.24 1.56 -1.35
CA ALA A 93 12.50 0.88 -1.60
C ALA A 93 13.07 0.26 -0.31
N GLY A 94 13.60 -0.95 -0.44
CA GLY A 94 14.17 -1.72 0.66
C GLY A 94 13.14 -2.31 1.64
N CYS A 95 11.83 -2.10 1.45
CA CYS A 95 10.83 -2.79 2.27
C CYS A 95 10.88 -4.31 2.05
N ASN A 96 10.74 -5.08 3.12
CA ASN A 96 10.69 -6.54 3.12
C ASN A 96 9.30 -7.08 2.78
N PHE A 97 8.27 -6.27 3.02
CA PHE A 97 6.89 -6.59 2.64
C PHE A 97 6.20 -5.30 2.20
N VAL A 98 5.33 -5.37 1.21
CA VAL A 98 4.64 -4.16 0.70
C VAL A 98 3.14 -4.43 0.50
N VAL A 99 2.31 -3.62 1.16
CA VAL A 99 0.87 -3.52 0.90
C VAL A 99 0.66 -2.43 -0.15
N LEU A 100 0.12 -2.79 -1.31
CA LEU A 100 0.07 -1.90 -2.47
C LEU A 100 -1.33 -1.79 -3.07
N GLU A 101 -1.75 -0.57 -3.41
CA GLU A 101 -2.96 -0.35 -4.19
C GLU A 101 -2.96 -1.14 -5.50
N SER A 102 -4.05 -1.84 -5.78
CA SER A 102 -4.32 -2.47 -7.07
C SER A 102 -5.81 -2.32 -7.35
N ASN A 103 -6.24 -1.09 -7.61
CA ASN A 103 -7.65 -0.73 -7.49
C ASN A 103 -8.51 -1.30 -8.61
N HIS A 104 -8.11 -1.16 -9.86
CA HIS A 104 -8.95 -1.59 -10.98
C HIS A 104 -8.16 -2.35 -12.04
N ASP A 105 -8.86 -3.26 -12.72
CA ASP A 105 -8.43 -3.76 -14.02
C ASP A 105 -8.84 -2.74 -15.11
N GLU A 106 -7.92 -2.42 -16.01
CA GLU A 106 -8.15 -1.38 -17.02
C GLU A 106 -9.27 -1.71 -18.01
N ILE A 107 -9.47 -2.99 -18.30
CA ILE A 107 -10.53 -3.43 -19.22
C ILE A 107 -11.86 -3.37 -18.48
N MET A 108 -11.93 -3.93 -17.26
CA MET A 108 -13.14 -3.88 -16.43
C MET A 108 -13.58 -2.43 -16.18
N LEU A 109 -12.65 -1.51 -15.85
CA LEU A 109 -12.98 -0.10 -15.68
C LEU A 109 -13.55 0.53 -16.97
N ARG A 110 -12.94 0.23 -18.12
CA ARG A 110 -13.40 0.75 -19.42
C ARG A 110 -14.81 0.27 -19.76
N GLU A 111 -15.10 -0.99 -19.47
CA GLU A 111 -16.36 -1.66 -19.79
C GLU A 111 -17.45 -1.49 -18.70
N SER A 112 -17.07 -1.00 -17.52
CA SER A 112 -17.99 -0.77 -16.39
C SER A 112 -19.17 0.14 -16.72
N PRO A 113 -20.29 0.07 -15.97
CA PRO A 113 -21.44 0.94 -16.16
C PRO A 113 -21.19 2.40 -15.74
N TYR A 114 -20.02 2.72 -15.17
CA TYR A 114 -19.75 4.06 -14.68
C TYR A 114 -19.81 5.12 -15.80
N PRO A 115 -20.33 6.32 -15.51
CA PRO A 115 -20.22 7.46 -16.42
C PRO A 115 -18.78 7.73 -16.81
N TRP A 116 -18.57 8.26 -18.02
CA TRP A 116 -17.23 8.55 -18.53
C TRP A 116 -16.38 9.42 -17.58
N SER A 117 -16.98 10.43 -16.94
CA SER A 117 -16.31 11.28 -15.96
C SER A 117 -15.78 10.49 -14.75
N VAL A 118 -16.51 9.49 -14.28
CA VAL A 118 -16.09 8.62 -13.17
C VAL A 118 -14.93 7.72 -13.61
N LYS A 119 -15.02 7.12 -14.81
CA LYS A 119 -13.93 6.32 -15.40
C LYS A 119 -12.64 7.13 -15.53
N GLN A 120 -12.74 8.37 -16.02
CA GLN A 120 -11.58 9.28 -16.14
C GLN A 120 -10.98 9.64 -14.78
N ARG A 121 -11.83 9.87 -13.76
CA ARG A 121 -11.37 10.16 -12.40
C ARG A 121 -10.63 8.96 -11.80
N ILE A 122 -11.17 7.75 -11.92
CA ILE A 122 -10.56 6.52 -11.38
C ILE A 122 -9.25 6.20 -12.11
N GLY A 123 -9.24 6.22 -13.45
CA GLY A 123 -8.06 5.87 -14.25
C GLY A 123 -7.04 7.00 -14.42
N GLY A 124 -7.32 8.19 -13.88
CA GLY A 124 -6.47 9.36 -14.01
C GLY A 124 -5.24 9.30 -13.09
N SER A 125 -4.25 10.16 -13.36
CA SER A 125 -3.00 10.23 -12.57
C SER A 125 -3.16 10.63 -11.10
N ARG A 126 -4.35 11.10 -10.72
CA ARG A 126 -4.75 11.43 -9.34
C ARG A 126 -5.89 10.54 -8.83
N GLY A 127 -6.28 9.54 -9.63
CA GLY A 127 -7.28 8.54 -9.30
C GLY A 127 -6.64 7.39 -8.53
N HIS A 128 -6.78 6.18 -9.03
CA HIS A 128 -6.25 4.99 -8.36
C HIS A 128 -5.26 4.25 -9.25
N LEU A 129 -4.33 3.53 -8.62
CA LEU A 129 -3.40 2.68 -9.35
C LEU A 129 -4.15 1.50 -9.99
N SER A 130 -3.94 1.28 -11.29
CA SER A 130 -4.45 0.09 -11.98
C SER A 130 -3.64 -1.17 -11.62
N ASN A 131 -4.18 -2.36 -11.87
CA ASN A 131 -3.48 -3.62 -11.68
C ASN A 131 -2.13 -3.67 -12.43
N ARG A 132 -2.06 -3.11 -13.64
CA ARG A 132 -0.81 -3.04 -14.41
C ARG A 132 0.20 -2.10 -13.77
N LEU A 133 -0.23 -0.90 -13.37
CA LEU A 133 0.66 0.08 -12.74
C LEU A 133 1.14 -0.40 -11.36
N ALA A 134 0.29 -1.11 -10.62
CA ALA A 134 0.65 -1.83 -9.39
C ALA A 134 1.74 -2.87 -9.64
N ALA A 135 1.54 -3.71 -10.65
CA ALA A 135 2.51 -4.73 -11.04
C ALA A 135 3.85 -4.13 -11.51
N ASP A 136 3.82 -2.99 -12.20
CA ASP A 136 5.03 -2.28 -12.63
C ASP A 136 5.78 -1.68 -11.43
N LEU A 137 5.08 -1.00 -10.51
CA LEU A 137 5.69 -0.52 -9.27
C LEU A 137 6.27 -1.67 -8.44
N ALA A 138 5.53 -2.76 -8.27
CA ALA A 138 6.01 -3.95 -7.56
C ALA A 138 7.30 -4.51 -8.19
N ALA A 139 7.38 -4.53 -9.53
CA ALA A 139 8.58 -4.98 -10.24
C ALA A 139 9.80 -4.07 -10.02
N ASP A 140 9.58 -2.78 -9.81
CA ASP A 140 10.65 -1.80 -9.54
C ASP A 140 11.16 -1.85 -8.08
N LEU A 141 10.38 -2.46 -7.19
CA LEU A 141 10.73 -2.62 -5.76
C LEU A 141 11.49 -3.91 -5.45
N LEU A 142 11.72 -4.78 -6.45
CA LEU A 142 12.33 -6.08 -6.26
C LEU A 142 13.77 -5.98 -5.74
N HIS A 143 14.06 -6.69 -4.65
CA HIS A 143 15.40 -6.91 -4.10
C HIS A 143 15.46 -8.27 -3.38
N PRO A 144 16.65 -8.82 -3.08
CA PRO A 144 16.79 -10.18 -2.54
C PRO A 144 16.11 -10.45 -1.18
N ALA A 145 15.78 -9.40 -0.42
CA ALA A 145 15.15 -9.53 0.90
C ALA A 145 13.67 -9.12 0.88
N LEU A 146 13.02 -9.08 -0.29
CA LEU A 146 11.60 -8.79 -0.42
C LEU A 146 10.77 -10.07 -0.31
N GLY A 147 10.16 -10.29 0.85
CA GLY A 147 9.36 -11.48 1.17
C GLY A 147 8.02 -11.55 0.45
N GLY A 148 7.36 -10.41 0.19
CA GLY A 148 6.06 -10.45 -0.48
C GLY A 148 5.37 -9.13 -0.74
N PHE A 149 4.30 -9.24 -1.51
CA PHE A 149 3.32 -8.18 -1.76
C PHE A 149 1.92 -8.63 -1.32
N LEU A 150 1.17 -7.71 -0.71
CA LEU A 150 -0.26 -7.81 -0.49
C LEU A 150 -0.96 -6.73 -1.31
N LEU A 151 -1.68 -7.12 -2.36
CA LEU A 151 -2.45 -6.19 -3.18
C LEU A 151 -3.73 -5.81 -2.43
N ALA A 152 -3.99 -4.52 -2.30
CA ALA A 152 -5.07 -3.97 -1.49
C ALA A 152 -5.83 -2.87 -2.23
N HIS A 153 -6.91 -2.43 -1.61
CA HIS A 153 -7.79 -1.37 -2.11
C HIS A 153 -8.38 -1.63 -3.50
N LEU A 154 -8.81 -2.87 -3.74
CA LEU A 154 -9.49 -3.26 -4.97
C LEU A 154 -10.86 -2.57 -5.06
N SER A 155 -11.28 -2.25 -6.28
CA SER A 155 -12.64 -1.83 -6.61
C SER A 155 -13.55 -3.07 -6.65
N ASP A 156 -14.71 -2.98 -6.01
CA ASP A 156 -15.75 -4.01 -6.09
C ASP A 156 -16.28 -4.20 -7.51
N GLU A 157 -16.45 -3.09 -8.24
CA GLU A 157 -17.09 -3.09 -9.55
C GLU A 157 -16.10 -3.33 -10.69
N CYS A 158 -14.88 -2.79 -10.57
CA CYS A 158 -13.91 -2.71 -11.67
C CYS A 158 -12.68 -3.59 -11.44
N ASN A 159 -12.76 -4.59 -10.57
CA ASN A 159 -11.66 -5.51 -10.34
C ASN A 159 -12.13 -6.89 -9.87
N ALA A 160 -11.23 -7.86 -9.95
CA ALA A 160 -11.38 -9.16 -9.32
C ALA A 160 -10.06 -9.53 -8.65
N PRO A 161 -10.07 -10.15 -7.44
CA PRO A 161 -8.84 -10.59 -6.77
C PRO A 161 -7.95 -11.46 -7.66
N SER A 162 -8.54 -12.35 -8.45
CA SER A 162 -7.81 -13.20 -9.40
C SER A 162 -7.12 -12.41 -10.51
N ALA A 163 -7.75 -11.34 -11.01
CA ALA A 163 -7.18 -10.48 -12.05
C ALA A 163 -5.97 -9.70 -11.53
N ALA A 164 -6.11 -9.05 -10.36
CA ALA A 164 -5.02 -8.34 -9.70
C ALA A 164 -3.82 -9.26 -9.43
N MET A 165 -4.08 -10.43 -8.83
CA MET A 165 -3.05 -11.41 -8.51
C MET A 165 -2.36 -11.95 -9.77
N GLN A 166 -3.12 -12.29 -10.82
CA GLN A 166 -2.56 -12.81 -12.07
C GLN A 166 -1.68 -11.77 -12.76
N GLN A 167 -2.14 -10.52 -12.83
CA GLN A 167 -1.39 -9.43 -13.45
C GLN A 167 -0.06 -9.18 -12.73
N ALA A 168 -0.08 -9.11 -11.39
CA ALA A 168 1.12 -8.95 -10.57
C ALA A 168 2.08 -10.14 -10.72
N ARG A 169 1.59 -11.38 -10.53
CA ARG A 169 2.41 -12.59 -10.67
C ARG A 169 3.06 -12.71 -12.05
N LYS A 170 2.31 -12.43 -13.12
CA LYS A 170 2.81 -12.46 -14.49
C LYS A 170 3.96 -11.47 -14.70
N ARG A 171 3.83 -10.25 -14.17
CA ARG A 171 4.87 -9.22 -14.28
C ARG A 171 6.10 -9.56 -13.45
N LEU A 172 5.90 -9.99 -12.21
CA LEU A 172 6.98 -10.33 -11.27
C LEU A 172 7.74 -11.60 -11.68
N ALA A 173 7.06 -12.61 -12.19
CA ALA A 173 7.69 -13.83 -12.70
C ALA A 173 8.66 -13.55 -13.87
N ARG A 174 8.37 -12.57 -14.74
CA ARG A 174 9.27 -12.15 -15.82
C ARG A 174 10.58 -11.52 -15.29
N LYS A 175 10.57 -11.02 -14.06
CA LYS A 175 11.75 -10.52 -13.34
C LYS A 175 12.40 -11.61 -12.47
N GLY A 176 11.93 -12.85 -12.54
CA GLY A 176 12.45 -13.96 -11.75
C GLY A 176 12.02 -13.96 -10.28
N TYR A 177 11.09 -13.08 -9.88
CA TYR A 177 10.57 -13.06 -8.52
C TYR A 177 9.67 -14.27 -8.26
N ARG A 178 9.87 -14.92 -7.11
CA ARG A 178 9.13 -16.11 -6.68
C ARG A 178 8.58 -15.99 -5.26
N GLY A 179 8.67 -14.81 -4.64
CA GLY A 179 8.11 -14.56 -3.32
C GLY A 179 6.58 -14.46 -3.35
N MET A 180 6.01 -14.14 -2.20
CA MET A 180 4.56 -14.16 -2.01
C MET A 180 3.89 -13.00 -2.76
N VAL A 181 2.77 -13.31 -3.41
CA VAL A 181 1.83 -12.31 -3.94
C VAL A 181 0.43 -12.77 -3.57
N ASP A 182 -0.24 -11.97 -2.76
CA ASP A 182 -1.59 -12.22 -2.26
C ASP A 182 -2.48 -10.96 -2.40
N VAL A 183 -3.78 -11.10 -2.15
CA VAL A 183 -4.77 -10.02 -2.25
C VAL A 183 -5.53 -9.89 -0.93
N ALA A 184 -5.58 -8.68 -0.38
CA ALA A 184 -6.36 -8.39 0.82
C ALA A 184 -7.86 -8.49 0.50
N PRO A 185 -8.64 -9.28 1.27
CA PRO A 185 -10.09 -9.28 1.16
C PRO A 185 -10.69 -7.94 1.62
N GLN A 186 -11.84 -7.57 1.08
CA GLN A 186 -12.48 -6.28 1.40
C GLN A 186 -13.37 -6.31 2.65
N ASP A 187 -13.94 -7.48 2.97
CA ASP A 187 -14.99 -7.66 3.99
C ASP A 187 -14.48 -8.31 5.28
N ARG A 188 -13.21 -8.71 5.33
CA ARG A 188 -12.60 -9.40 6.46
C ARG A 188 -11.09 -9.09 6.55
N PRO A 189 -10.45 -9.34 7.70
CA PRO A 189 -9.00 -9.30 7.80
C PRO A 189 -8.34 -10.34 6.88
N SER A 190 -7.14 -10.03 6.38
CA SER A 190 -6.26 -11.03 5.77
C SER A 190 -5.79 -12.04 6.83
N PRO A 191 -5.21 -13.18 6.42
CA PRO A 191 -4.36 -13.97 7.29
C PRO A 191 -3.22 -13.15 7.90
N LEU A 192 -2.63 -13.66 8.97
CA LEU A 192 -1.36 -13.14 9.49
C LEU A 192 -0.21 -13.63 8.62
N TYR A 193 0.70 -12.72 8.27
CA TYR A 193 1.89 -13.02 7.48
C TYR A 193 3.13 -12.83 8.35
N ASP A 194 3.93 -13.88 8.48
CA ASP A 194 5.26 -13.80 9.10
C ASP A 194 6.26 -13.27 8.06
N VAL A 195 6.58 -11.98 8.18
CA VAL A 195 7.48 -11.32 7.23
C VAL A 195 8.89 -11.90 7.30
N ALA A 196 9.39 -12.29 8.48
CA ALA A 196 10.72 -12.88 8.62
C ALA A 196 10.80 -14.21 7.86
N ALA A 197 9.82 -15.09 8.05
CA ALA A 197 9.74 -16.36 7.34
C ALA A 197 9.62 -16.16 5.82
N LEU A 198 8.84 -15.18 5.36
CA LEU A 198 8.72 -14.85 3.94
C LEU A 198 10.05 -14.35 3.34
N VAL A 199 10.79 -13.52 4.08
CA VAL A 199 12.12 -13.05 3.66
C VAL A 199 13.10 -14.21 3.58
N ASP A 200 13.08 -15.14 4.53
CA ASP A 200 13.94 -16.32 4.51
C ASP A 200 13.65 -17.21 3.30
N VAL A 201 12.37 -17.42 2.96
CA VAL A 201 11.98 -18.13 1.74
C VAL A 201 12.46 -17.39 0.49
N ALA A 202 12.35 -16.06 0.45
CA ALA A 202 12.81 -15.25 -0.67
C ALA A 202 14.34 -15.35 -0.88
N ARG A 203 15.12 -15.34 0.21
CA ARG A 203 16.58 -15.46 0.20
C ARG A 203 17.07 -16.86 -0.13
N ASN A 204 16.44 -17.89 0.43
CA ASN A 204 16.92 -19.28 0.37
C ASN A 204 16.32 -20.11 -0.78
N GLY A 205 15.26 -19.63 -1.43
CA GLY A 205 14.53 -20.31 -2.51
C GLY A 205 15.23 -20.36 -3.88
N GLY A 206 16.53 -20.09 -3.95
CA GLY A 206 17.32 -20.02 -5.20
C GLY A 206 17.66 -18.57 -5.62
N PRO A 207 18.49 -18.36 -6.66
CA PRO A 207 19.00 -17.03 -7.00
C PRO A 207 17.89 -16.09 -7.46
N GLN A 208 17.33 -15.32 -6.52
CA GLN A 208 16.55 -14.13 -6.81
C GLN A 208 17.54 -13.03 -7.21
N LEU A 209 17.61 -12.77 -8.52
CA LEU A 209 18.29 -11.62 -9.11
C LEU A 209 19.81 -11.58 -8.83
N ARG A 210 20.60 -12.21 -9.70
CA ARG A 210 21.94 -11.68 -9.98
C ARG A 210 21.72 -10.40 -10.78
N LEU A 211 21.77 -9.25 -10.12
CA LEU A 211 21.95 -7.98 -10.81
C LEU A 211 23.21 -8.13 -11.68
N PHE A 212 23.08 -7.88 -12.98
CA PHE A 212 24.21 -7.87 -13.90
C PHE A 212 25.27 -6.90 -13.35
N SER A 213 26.48 -7.41 -13.18
CA SER A 213 27.73 -6.65 -13.00
C SER A 213 28.03 -5.80 -14.22
#